data_AF-A0AAW1KMH4-F1
#
_entry.id   AF-A0AAW1KMH4-F1
#
_cell.length_a   1.000
_cell.length_b   1.000
_cell.length_c   1.000
_cell.angle_alpha   90.00
_cell.angle_beta   90.00
_cell.angle_gamma   90.00
#
_symmetry.space_group_name_H-M   'P 1'
#
loop_
_entity.id
_entity.type
_entity.pdbx_description
1 polymer ?
#
loop_
_entity_poly.entity_id
_entity_poly.type
_entity_poly.pdbx_seq_one_letter_code
_entity_poly.pdbx_strand_id
1 'polypeptide(L)'
;MSKRKCLNIHDKLKVLESIDKDCKKKDVAKKFGIPPSSLSTIIKNRDLILKSSDNAGRETKRVKMCVFEDVDQAVLKWHCFSKAWFCEVAVNWDREDELPLSELRNFWRCLETSGNFDSNITLEDYLGVDEHIVTTEYPSDDDILKSVTSNSEIAADDDDEEDDSDEPVRKPTNEDK
;
A
#
# COMPACT_ATOMS: atom_id res chain seq x y z
N MET A 1 36.65 -20.83 10.72
CA MET A 1 36.00 -19.69 11.41
C MET A 1 34.85 -20.22 12.26
N SER A 2 34.83 -19.95 13.57
CA SER A 2 33.71 -20.37 14.43
C SER A 2 32.48 -19.49 14.17
N LYS A 3 31.29 -20.09 14.15
CA LYS A 3 30.04 -19.35 13.93
C LYS A 3 29.81 -18.37 15.07
N ARG A 4 29.50 -17.10 14.74
CA ARG A 4 29.22 -16.07 15.74
C ARG A 4 27.89 -16.38 16.43
N LYS A 5 27.88 -16.32 17.76
CA LYS A 5 26.65 -16.46 18.55
C LYS A 5 25.75 -15.24 18.33
N CYS A 6 24.54 -15.47 17.83
CA CYS A 6 23.49 -14.45 17.74
C CYS A 6 22.71 -14.42 19.05
N LEU A 7 22.68 -13.27 19.72
CA LEU A 7 22.00 -13.09 21.01
C LEU A 7 20.63 -12.43 20.80
N ASN A 8 19.65 -12.85 21.59
CA ASN A 8 18.35 -12.20 21.66
C ASN A 8 18.46 -10.84 22.39
N ILE A 9 17.48 -9.95 22.22
CA ILE A 9 17.39 -8.67 22.93
C ILE A 9 17.43 -8.87 24.45
N HIS A 10 16.69 -9.85 24.96
CA HIS A 10 16.68 -10.19 26.39
C HIS A 10 18.05 -10.65 26.91
N ASP A 11 18.79 -11.46 26.14
CA ASP A 11 20.14 -11.88 26.51
C ASP A 11 21.12 -10.70 26.53
N LYS A 12 20.97 -9.76 25.59
CA LYS A 12 21.76 -8.53 25.57
C LYS A 12 21.44 -7.64 26.78
N LEU A 13 20.19 -7.59 27.25
CA LEU A 13 19.84 -6.90 28.50
C LEU A 13 20.51 -7.53 29.71
N LYS A 14 20.52 -8.86 29.83
CA LYS A 14 21.24 -9.57 30.90
C LYS A 14 22.74 -9.29 30.88
N VAL A 15 23.32 -9.15 29.69
CA VAL A 15 24.72 -8.74 29.52
C VAL A 15 24.92 -7.33 30.06
N LEU A 16 24.04 -6.37 29.72
CA LEU A 16 24.11 -4.99 30.21
C LEU A 16 23.94 -4.92 31.74
N GLU A 17 22.97 -5.63 32.29
CA GLU A 17 22.74 -5.70 33.75
C GLU A 17 23.97 -6.27 34.49
N SER A 18 24.64 -7.27 33.89
CA SER A 18 25.88 -7.82 34.47
C SER A 18 27.04 -6.83 34.42
N ILE A 19 27.07 -5.93 33.44
CA ILE A 19 28.09 -4.88 33.34
C ILE A 19 27.81 -3.76 34.35
N ASP A 20 26.55 -3.39 34.53
CA ASP A 20 26.13 -2.36 35.48
C ASP A 20 26.40 -2.77 36.93
N LYS A 21 26.40 -4.08 37.23
CA LYS A 21 26.84 -4.66 38.50
C LYS A 21 28.37 -4.67 38.68
N ASP A 22 29.10 -3.83 37.95
CA ASP A 22 30.57 -3.65 38.01
C ASP A 22 31.41 -4.94 37.84
N CYS A 23 30.93 -5.88 37.03
CA CYS A 23 31.73 -7.06 36.68
C CYS A 23 32.82 -6.72 35.64
N LYS A 24 33.99 -7.36 35.75
CA LYS A 24 35.07 -7.21 34.75
C LYS A 24 34.57 -7.65 33.37
N LYS A 25 34.74 -6.79 32.35
CA LYS A 25 34.31 -7.04 30.96
C LYS A 25 34.78 -8.39 30.39
N LYS A 26 35.98 -8.83 30.76
CA LYS A 26 36.54 -10.13 30.34
C LYS A 26 35.73 -11.31 30.89
N ASP A 27 35.31 -11.22 32.15
CA ASP A 27 34.57 -12.28 32.83
C ASP A 27 33.13 -12.34 32.33
N VAL A 28 32.51 -11.17 32.07
CA VAL A 28 31.20 -11.09 31.42
C VAL A 28 31.24 -11.72 30.02
N ALA A 29 32.23 -11.37 29.19
CA ALA A 29 32.39 -11.95 27.86
C ALA A 29 32.48 -13.49 27.92
N LYS A 30 33.26 -14.02 28.88
CA LYS A 30 33.40 -15.47 29.09
C LYS A 30 32.11 -16.12 29.57
N LYS A 31 31.41 -15.52 30.54
CA LYS A 31 30.14 -16.03 31.10
C LYS A 31 29.06 -16.21 30.03
N PHE A 32 28.94 -15.25 29.11
CA PHE A 32 27.93 -15.30 28.05
C PHE A 32 28.42 -16.03 26.77
N GLY A 33 29.70 -16.42 26.72
CA GLY A 33 30.31 -17.08 25.57
C GLY A 33 30.42 -16.19 24.34
N ILE A 34 30.74 -14.91 24.55
CA ILE A 34 30.76 -13.87 23.51
C ILE A 34 32.19 -13.34 23.36
N PRO A 35 32.67 -13.08 22.13
CA PRO A 35 33.95 -12.39 21.93
C PRO A 35 33.98 -10.99 22.57
N PRO A 36 35.13 -10.49 23.04
CA PRO A 36 35.23 -9.16 23.64
C PRO A 36 34.84 -8.02 22.68
N SER A 37 35.04 -8.22 21.37
CA SER A 37 34.57 -7.29 20.34
C SER A 37 33.04 -7.19 20.30
N SER A 38 32.34 -8.32 20.38
CA SER A 38 30.88 -8.36 20.42
C SER A 38 30.32 -7.75 21.71
N LEU A 39 30.97 -7.95 22.86
CA LEU A 39 30.61 -7.27 24.11
C LEU A 39 30.69 -5.75 23.96
N SER A 40 31.76 -5.25 23.31
CA SER A 40 31.95 -3.82 23.06
C SER A 40 30.84 -3.24 22.17
N THR A 41 30.42 -3.98 21.15
CA THR A 41 29.30 -3.56 20.29
C THR A 41 27.97 -3.54 21.05
N ILE A 42 27.72 -4.50 21.94
CA ILE A 42 26.53 -4.52 22.79
C ILE A 42 26.49 -3.29 23.70
N ILE A 43 27.63 -2.91 24.30
CA ILE A 43 27.75 -1.71 25.12
C ILE A 43 27.48 -0.45 24.29
N LYS A 44 28.04 -0.34 23.08
CA LYS A 44 27.81 0.81 22.19
C LYS A 44 26.34 0.98 21.79
N ASN A 45 25.63 -0.13 21.59
CA ASN A 45 24.23 -0.14 21.17
C ASN A 45 23.25 -0.20 22.35
N ARG A 46 23.68 0.18 23.56
CA ARG A 46 22.88 0.12 24.80
C ARG A 46 21.52 0.78 24.65
N ASP A 47 21.49 2.02 24.18
CA ASP A 47 20.26 2.80 24.09
C ASP A 47 19.25 2.20 23.11
N LEU A 48 19.75 1.65 22.00
CA LEU A 48 18.92 0.94 21.01
C LEU A 48 18.32 -0.34 21.59
N ILE A 49 19.08 -1.06 22.41
CA ILE A 49 18.62 -2.31 23.05
C ILE A 49 17.52 -2.02 24.08
N LEU A 50 17.68 -0.95 24.89
CA LEU A 50 16.68 -0.51 25.88
C LEU A 50 15.39 -0.05 25.21
N LYS A 51 15.46 0.83 24.21
CA LYS A 51 14.27 1.27 23.44
C LYS A 51 13.53 0.11 22.78
N SER A 52 14.25 -0.94 22.38
CA SER A 52 13.66 -2.10 21.73
C SER A 52 13.02 -3.10 22.69
N SER A 53 13.32 -3.04 24.00
CA SER A 53 12.69 -3.94 24.97
C SER A 53 11.29 -3.51 25.37
N ASP A 54 11.00 -2.21 25.28
CA ASP A 54 9.71 -1.62 25.62
C ASP A 54 8.62 -1.97 24.58
N ASN A 55 9.04 -2.44 23.39
CA ASN A 55 8.17 -3.12 22.42
C ASN A 55 7.81 -4.52 22.94
N ALA A 56 6.99 -4.54 23.98
CA ALA A 56 6.62 -5.71 24.76
C ALA A 56 6.08 -6.83 23.86
N GLY A 57 6.78 -7.97 23.82
CA GLY A 57 6.28 -9.21 23.25
C GLY A 57 7.05 -9.80 22.07
N ARG A 58 8.08 -9.12 21.53
CA ARG A 58 8.83 -9.62 20.37
C ARG A 58 10.23 -10.13 20.74
N GLU A 59 10.43 -11.45 20.72
CA GLU A 59 11.75 -12.10 20.81
C GLU A 59 12.57 -11.92 19.53
N THR A 60 13.00 -10.69 19.24
CA THR A 60 13.74 -10.40 18.01
C THR A 60 15.25 -10.41 18.24
N LYS A 61 15.97 -11.15 17.39
CA LYS A 61 17.45 -11.16 17.38
C LYS A 61 18.02 -9.87 16.77
N ARG A 62 17.24 -9.19 15.92
CA ARG A 62 17.62 -7.99 15.17
C ARG A 62 16.58 -6.90 15.41
N VAL A 63 17.04 -5.76 15.88
CA VAL A 63 16.29 -4.51 15.91
C VAL A 63 16.31 -3.93 14.50
N LYS A 64 15.14 -3.61 13.95
CA LYS A 64 15.02 -2.85 12.71
C LYS A 64 14.63 -1.44 13.11
N MET A 65 15.48 -0.47 12.80
CA MET A 65 15.14 0.94 12.95
C MET A 65 14.38 1.34 11.69
N CYS A 66 13.16 1.82 11.82
CA CYS A 66 12.50 2.46 10.72
C CYS A 66 13.00 3.91 10.63
N VAL A 67 13.21 4.41 9.41
CA VAL A 67 13.54 5.84 9.21
C VAL A 67 12.28 6.69 9.32
N PHE A 68 11.12 6.10 9.02
CA PHE A 68 9.80 6.72 9.03
C PHE A 68 8.86 5.84 9.85
N GLU A 69 8.89 6.03 11.17
CA GLU A 69 8.07 5.25 12.11
C GLU A 69 6.56 5.46 11.84
N ASP A 70 6.18 6.66 11.42
CA ASP A 70 4.81 7.05 11.05
C ASP A 70 4.31 6.27 9.83
N VAL A 71 5.11 6.19 8.77
CA VAL A 71 4.76 5.45 7.55
C VAL A 71 4.70 3.95 7.83
N ASP A 72 5.63 3.39 8.60
CA ASP A 72 5.64 1.96 8.92
C ASP A 72 4.47 1.58 9.84
N GLN A 73 4.10 2.45 10.79
CA GLN A 73 2.87 2.29 11.58
C GLN A 73 1.63 2.39 10.70
N ALA A 74 1.56 3.34 9.77
CA ALA A 74 0.43 3.50 8.85
C ALA A 74 0.29 2.27 7.93
N VAL A 75 1.38 1.76 7.37
CA VAL A 75 1.39 0.55 6.54
C VAL A 75 1.03 -0.68 7.37
N LEU A 76 1.55 -0.81 8.60
CA LEU A 76 1.18 -1.90 9.50
C LEU A 76 -0.30 -1.83 9.85
N LYS A 77 -0.82 -0.65 10.19
CA LYS A 77 -2.25 -0.42 10.48
C LYS A 77 -3.11 -0.74 9.25
N TRP A 78 -2.75 -0.24 8.07
CA TRP A 78 -3.45 -0.53 6.81
C TRP A 78 -3.42 -2.01 6.47
N HIS A 79 -2.29 -2.67 6.60
CA HIS A 79 -2.17 -4.10 6.32
C HIS A 79 -2.95 -4.95 7.34
N CYS A 80 -2.94 -4.58 8.62
CA CYS A 80 -3.78 -5.20 9.64
C CYS A 80 -5.27 -4.95 9.37
N PHE A 81 -5.66 -3.73 8.97
CA PHE A 81 -7.03 -3.38 8.64
C PHE A 81 -7.52 -4.10 7.39
N SER A 82 -6.70 -4.16 6.34
CA SER A 82 -6.98 -4.90 5.10
C SER A 82 -7.14 -6.38 5.37
N LYS A 83 -6.30 -6.97 6.23
CA LYS A 83 -6.44 -8.38 6.64
C LYS A 83 -7.63 -8.62 7.56
N ALA A 84 -7.92 -7.72 8.50
CA ALA A 84 -9.08 -7.84 9.38
C ALA A 84 -10.38 -7.73 8.58
N TRP A 85 -10.44 -6.79 7.64
CA TRP A 85 -11.51 -6.67 6.64
C TRP A 85 -11.67 -7.95 5.83
N PHE A 86 -10.56 -8.55 5.36
CA PHE A 86 -10.58 -9.81 4.62
C PHE A 86 -10.93 -11.05 5.47
N CYS A 87 -10.76 -10.99 6.79
CA CYS A 87 -10.92 -12.15 7.66
C CYS A 87 -12.25 -12.16 8.43
N GLU A 88 -12.87 -11.01 8.69
CA GLU A 88 -14.12 -10.96 9.43
C GLU A 88 -15.36 -11.14 8.55
N VAL A 89 -15.23 -10.86 7.25
CA VAL A 89 -16.21 -11.30 6.28
C VAL A 89 -15.44 -11.99 5.17
N ALA A 90 -15.45 -13.32 5.19
CA ALA A 90 -15.17 -14.11 4.00
C ALA A 90 -16.32 -13.85 2.99
N VAL A 91 -16.41 -12.62 2.48
CA VAL A 91 -17.19 -12.34 1.29
C VAL A 91 -16.41 -13.01 0.18
N ASN A 92 -16.99 -14.05 -0.38
CA ASN A 92 -16.54 -14.60 -1.64
C ASN A 92 -16.53 -13.42 -2.63
N TRP A 93 -15.36 -13.01 -3.12
CA TRP A 93 -15.23 -11.90 -4.07
C TRP A 93 -16.13 -12.09 -5.30
N ASP A 94 -16.40 -13.35 -5.69
CA ASP A 94 -17.34 -13.73 -6.75
C ASP A 94 -18.83 -13.42 -6.44
N ARG A 95 -19.17 -12.88 -5.26
CA ARG A 95 -20.54 -12.62 -4.81
C ARG A 95 -20.81 -11.17 -4.40
N GLU A 96 -19.84 -10.27 -4.55
CA GLU A 96 -20.01 -8.85 -4.17
C GLU A 96 -21.16 -8.17 -4.92
N ASP A 97 -21.44 -8.58 -6.16
CA ASP A 97 -22.52 -8.05 -6.99
C ASP A 97 -23.94 -8.35 -6.45
N GLU A 98 -24.09 -9.27 -5.48
CA GLU A 98 -25.39 -9.66 -4.91
C GLU A 98 -25.60 -9.22 -3.46
N LEU A 99 -24.67 -8.48 -2.85
CA LEU A 99 -24.81 -8.05 -1.45
C LEU A 99 -25.98 -7.06 -1.30
N PRO A 100 -27.07 -7.42 -0.57
CA PRO A 100 -28.20 -6.54 -0.41
C PRO A 100 -27.81 -5.30 0.41
N LEU A 101 -28.38 -4.13 0.05
CA LEU A 101 -28.13 -2.83 0.70
C LEU A 101 -28.29 -2.86 2.24
N SER A 102 -29.10 -3.77 2.78
CA SER A 102 -29.27 -3.99 4.22
C SER A 102 -28.02 -4.55 4.90
N GLU A 103 -27.28 -5.42 4.21
CA GLU A 103 -26.06 -6.06 4.71
C GLU A 103 -24.89 -5.07 4.67
N LEU A 104 -24.81 -4.26 3.62
CA LEU A 104 -23.90 -3.11 3.53
C LEU A 104 -24.14 -2.12 4.69
N ARG A 105 -25.40 -1.78 4.97
CA ARG A 105 -25.77 -0.88 6.08
C ARG A 105 -25.39 -1.44 7.46
N ASN A 106 -25.44 -2.76 7.64
CA ASN A 106 -25.02 -3.39 8.88
C ASN A 106 -23.49 -3.37 9.03
N PHE A 107 -22.78 -3.57 7.93
CA PHE A 107 -21.33 -3.49 7.89
C PHE A 107 -20.82 -2.07 8.25
N TRP A 108 -21.45 -1.03 7.72
CA TRP A 108 -21.17 0.37 8.08
C TRP A 108 -21.42 0.67 9.56
N ARG A 109 -22.47 0.11 10.17
CA ARG A 109 -22.74 0.27 11.61
C ARG A 109 -21.66 -0.36 12.49
N CYS A 110 -21.09 -1.48 12.06
CA CYS A 110 -19.95 -2.11 12.75
C CYS A 110 -18.70 -1.22 12.68
N LEU A 111 -18.45 -0.58 11.52
CA LEU A 111 -17.37 0.39 11.36
C LEU A 111 -17.53 1.61 12.28
N GLU A 112 -18.73 2.20 12.36
CA GLU A 112 -19.03 3.32 13.26
C GLU A 112 -18.75 2.96 14.73
N THR A 113 -19.13 1.75 15.14
CA THR A 113 -18.91 1.27 16.51
C THR A 113 -17.42 1.06 16.84
N SER A 114 -16.61 0.74 15.83
CA SER A 114 -15.16 0.54 15.98
C SER A 114 -14.35 1.83 16.13
N GLY A 115 -14.97 3.01 15.99
CA GLY A 115 -14.38 4.31 16.29
C GLY A 115 -13.24 4.73 15.34
N ASN A 116 -13.17 4.15 14.13
CA ASN A 116 -12.08 4.35 13.18
C ASN A 116 -12.45 5.28 12.00
N PHE A 117 -13.49 6.11 12.13
CA PHE A 117 -13.90 7.11 11.14
C PHE A 117 -14.10 8.48 11.80
N ASP A 118 -13.80 9.54 11.06
CA ASP A 118 -14.13 10.90 11.47
C ASP A 118 -15.65 11.05 11.52
N SER A 119 -16.20 11.44 12.68
CA SER A 119 -17.64 11.52 12.96
C SER A 119 -18.41 12.55 12.10
N ASN A 120 -17.74 13.16 11.12
CA ASN A 120 -18.28 14.17 10.22
C ASN A 120 -18.66 13.60 8.84
N ILE A 121 -18.25 12.38 8.52
CA ILE A 121 -18.59 11.72 7.24
C ILE A 121 -19.70 10.72 7.52
N THR A 122 -20.88 10.97 6.95
CA THR A 122 -22.03 10.06 7.04
C THR A 122 -22.04 9.07 5.89
N LEU A 123 -22.76 7.96 6.05
CA LEU A 123 -22.94 6.98 4.97
C LEU A 123 -23.58 7.61 3.73
N GLU A 124 -24.48 8.57 3.93
CA GLU A 124 -25.15 9.31 2.87
C GLU A 124 -24.19 10.21 2.09
N ASP A 125 -23.15 10.76 2.73
CA ASP A 125 -22.11 11.54 2.06
C ASP A 125 -21.31 10.64 1.10
N TYR A 126 -20.98 9.41 1.53
CA TYR A 126 -20.29 8.42 0.69
C TYR A 126 -21.16 7.91 -0.48
N LEU A 127 -22.45 7.70 -0.25
CA LEU A 127 -23.38 7.27 -1.30
C LEU A 127 -23.72 8.40 -2.30
N GLY A 128 -23.69 9.65 -1.84
CA GLY A 128 -24.04 10.84 -2.62
C GLY A 128 -22.88 11.50 -3.37
N VAL A 129 -21.65 11.00 -3.23
CA VAL A 129 -20.45 11.58 -3.88
C VAL A 129 -20.65 11.75 -5.39
N ASP A 130 -21.31 10.78 -6.02
CA ASP A 130 -21.51 10.75 -7.46
C ASP A 130 -22.81 11.44 -7.93
N GLU A 131 -23.68 11.91 -7.02
CA GLU A 131 -24.95 12.55 -7.40
C GLU A 131 -24.73 13.90 -8.12
N HIS A 132 -23.60 14.55 -7.85
CA HIS A 132 -23.24 15.84 -8.46
C HIS A 132 -22.00 15.75 -9.35
N ILE A 133 -21.56 14.53 -9.70
CA ILE A 133 -20.47 14.41 -10.67
C ILE A 133 -20.98 14.90 -12.02
N VAL A 134 -20.41 16.00 -12.50
CA VAL A 134 -20.68 16.49 -13.84
C VAL A 134 -20.05 15.49 -14.79
N THR A 135 -20.86 14.60 -15.34
CA THR A 135 -20.43 13.74 -16.43
C THR A 135 -20.26 14.60 -17.67
N THR A 136 -19.17 14.40 -18.39
CA THR A 136 -19.00 15.03 -19.69
C THR A 136 -19.95 14.35 -20.66
N GLU A 137 -20.91 15.09 -21.20
CA GLU A 137 -21.62 14.64 -22.39
C GLU A 137 -20.65 14.63 -23.58
N TYR A 138 -20.70 13.58 -24.40
CA TYR A 138 -19.96 13.56 -25.65
C TYR A 138 -20.77 14.41 -26.65
N PRO A 139 -20.18 15.42 -27.31
CA PRO A 139 -20.89 16.18 -28.33
C PRO A 139 -21.33 15.21 -29.43
N SER A 140 -22.57 15.35 -29.89
CA SER A 140 -23.09 14.58 -31.04
C SER A 140 -22.29 14.92 -32.30
N ASP A 141 -22.18 13.97 -33.23
CA ASP A 141 -21.55 14.21 -34.54
C ASP A 141 -22.13 15.45 -35.23
N ASP A 142 -23.41 15.74 -35.04
CA ASP A 142 -24.07 16.94 -35.56
C ASP A 142 -23.53 18.25 -34.96
N ASP A 143 -23.18 18.26 -33.66
CA ASP A 143 -22.64 19.44 -32.98
C ASP A 143 -21.17 19.66 -33.32
N ILE A 144 -20.45 18.57 -33.58
CA ILE A 144 -19.10 18.59 -34.14
C ILE A 144 -19.14 19.19 -35.55
N LEU A 145 -20.04 18.71 -36.42
CA LEU A 145 -20.20 19.19 -37.78
C LEU A 145 -20.63 20.66 -37.85
N LYS A 146 -21.55 21.09 -36.97
CA LYS A 146 -21.92 22.51 -36.84
C LYS A 146 -20.73 23.38 -36.43
N SER A 147 -19.85 22.90 -35.56
CA SER A 147 -18.67 23.63 -35.13
C SER A 147 -17.65 23.79 -36.26
N VAL A 148 -17.47 22.76 -37.10
CA VAL A 148 -16.56 22.80 -38.26
C VAL A 148 -17.09 23.71 -39.37
N THR A 149 -18.37 23.60 -39.68
CA THR A 149 -19.02 24.41 -40.73
C THR A 149 -19.14 25.89 -40.34
N SER A 150 -19.37 26.18 -39.06
CA SER A 150 -19.32 27.57 -38.54
C SER A 150 -17.91 28.16 -38.56
N ASN A 151 -16.87 27.32 -38.63
CA ASN A 151 -15.47 27.73 -38.71
C ASN A 151 -14.95 27.79 -40.15
N SER A 152 -15.74 27.34 -41.16
CA SER A 152 -15.33 27.27 -42.56
C SER A 152 -15.91 28.38 -43.45
N GLU A 153 -16.44 29.48 -42.90
CA GLU A 153 -16.81 30.66 -43.70
C GLU A 153 -15.58 31.47 -44.19
N ILE A 154 -14.51 30.80 -44.62
CA ILE A 154 -13.44 31.43 -45.39
C ILE A 154 -13.12 30.56 -46.61
N ALA A 155 -13.37 31.19 -47.75
CA ALA A 155 -12.97 30.86 -49.11
C ALA A 155 -13.70 29.67 -49.77
N ALA A 156 -14.77 30.03 -50.48
CA ALA A 156 -15.05 29.46 -51.78
C ALA A 156 -13.78 29.54 -52.66
N ASP A 157 -13.36 28.42 -53.23
CA ASP A 157 -12.74 28.44 -54.54
C ASP A 157 -13.15 27.18 -55.32
N ASP A 158 -13.46 27.47 -56.57
CA ASP A 158 -14.07 26.66 -57.62
C ASP A 158 -13.06 25.71 -58.28
N ASP A 159 -13.56 24.83 -59.14
CA ASP A 159 -12.85 24.08 -60.20
C ASP A 159 -11.90 22.94 -59.80
N ASP A 160 -11.83 21.81 -60.50
CA ASP A 160 -12.69 21.14 -61.48
C ASP A 160 -12.02 19.78 -61.80
N GLU A 161 -12.84 18.85 -62.32
CA GLU A 161 -12.49 17.75 -63.22
C GLU A 161 -11.74 16.47 -62.73
N GLU A 162 -12.27 15.36 -63.22
CA GLU A 162 -11.91 13.97 -62.96
C GLU A 162 -10.64 13.51 -63.71
N ASP A 163 -9.94 12.50 -63.19
CA ASP A 163 -9.18 11.57 -64.04
C ASP A 163 -9.06 10.17 -63.40
N ASP A 164 -9.20 9.20 -64.29
CA ASP A 164 -9.42 7.77 -64.15
C ASP A 164 -8.08 7.01 -64.07
N SER A 165 -7.95 6.03 -63.16
CA SER A 165 -7.16 4.82 -63.43
C SER A 165 -7.18 3.79 -62.27
N ASP A 166 -7.65 2.61 -62.64
CA ASP A 166 -7.57 1.29 -62.01
C ASP A 166 -6.28 0.97 -61.23
N GLU A 167 -6.39 0.17 -60.14
CA GLU A 167 -5.98 -1.26 -60.05
C GLU A 167 -5.85 -1.74 -58.57
N PRO A 168 -5.62 -3.04 -58.24
CA PRO A 168 -6.66 -3.94 -57.77
C PRO A 168 -6.54 -4.40 -56.29
N VAL A 169 -7.68 -4.88 -55.78
CA VAL A 169 -7.91 -5.51 -54.46
C VAL A 169 -6.96 -6.67 -54.19
N ARG A 170 -6.15 -6.58 -53.12
CA ARG A 170 -5.38 -7.71 -52.57
C ARG A 170 -6.17 -8.39 -51.45
N LYS A 171 -6.53 -9.67 -51.66
CA LYS A 171 -6.99 -10.58 -50.60
C LYS A 171 -5.78 -11.11 -49.82
N PRO A 172 -5.79 -11.12 -48.47
CA PRO A 172 -4.78 -11.85 -47.71
C PRO A 172 -5.14 -13.34 -47.67
N THR A 173 -4.28 -14.19 -48.22
CA THR A 173 -4.28 -15.62 -47.98
C THR A 173 -3.53 -15.90 -46.68
N ASN A 174 -4.26 -16.28 -45.62
CA ASN A 174 -3.71 -17.04 -44.51
C ASN A 174 -4.08 -18.50 -44.75
N GLU A 175 -3.10 -19.42 -44.67
CA GLU A 175 -3.25 -20.77 -44.08
C GLU A 175 -1.92 -21.55 -44.14
N ASP A 176 -1.41 -21.80 -42.94
CA ASP A 176 -0.83 -23.06 -42.42
C ASP A 176 0.35 -23.76 -43.11
N LYS A 177 1.52 -23.68 -42.46
CA LYS A 177 2.18 -24.86 -41.86
C LYS A 177 3.23 -24.49 -40.82
#